data_AF-A0A3D9C1H4-F1
#
_entry.id   AF-A0A3D9C1H4-F1
#
_cell.length_a   1.000
_cell.length_b   1.000
_cell.length_c   1.000
_cell.angle_alpha   90.00
_cell.angle_beta   90.00
_cell.angle_gamma   90.00
#
_symmetry.space_group_name_H-M   'P 1'
#
loop_
_entity.id
_entity.type
_entity.pdbx_description
1 polymer ?
#
loop_
_entity_poly.entity_id
_entity_poly.type
_entity_poly.pdbx_seq_one_letter_code
_entity_poly.pdbx_strand_id
1 'polypeptide(L)'
;MSEKHLVCQGAVCSCDFGSTTDKLMVKTQSKRYINDKDGTQKLMATHADIGPTFEKNTFGSCKKLNNNPCVPAVTKWDGFYDKITVEDNSGKALLEDSKATCAVSNAPSIKIVFHGQTAEPTPQNVANARPEVLAQLVPILEEKLNGYYYNYNGMYEGKVADQKKGKENDVYACEGRGSKEETFINIKKLASTHDKFISDSSTIYGESSAAYNVIDKYEFFAIASVHKRNKVAYGINSDFAKKFRKLSDSDRNKNEAMVFSIAAEINALIDGKDYSNGAKQWDGAEQTHLPSDNPDISSNGKFMFKVNVMGWDINNDNYNSWQLAVSTKFGTKFFNIPQKKYAVANYKGMTNKNIIRLKSVAQYGLTMFWQEVNITKPKEK
;
A
#
# COMPACT_ATOMS: atom_id res chain seq x y z
N MET A 1 -4.74 49.11 1.05
CA MET A 1 -5.98 48.94 1.84
C MET A 1 -6.04 47.48 2.24
N SER A 2 -6.21 47.16 3.53
CA SER A 2 -6.33 45.76 3.95
C SER A 2 -7.58 45.16 3.31
N GLU A 3 -7.48 43.93 2.81
CA GLU A 3 -8.65 43.16 2.40
C GLU A 3 -9.58 43.01 3.61
N LYS A 4 -10.87 43.33 3.46
CA LYS A 4 -11.88 43.21 4.51
C LYS A 4 -12.92 42.17 4.12
N HIS A 5 -13.26 41.30 5.05
CA HIS A 5 -14.22 40.22 4.80
C HIS A 5 -15.67 40.66 5.00
N LEU A 6 -16.55 40.17 4.14
CA LEU A 6 -18.01 40.22 4.33
C LEU A 6 -18.42 39.31 5.48
N VAL A 7 -19.53 39.63 6.13
CA VAL A 7 -20.04 38.90 7.30
C VAL A 7 -21.21 38.01 6.90
N CYS A 8 -21.28 36.78 7.42
CA CYS A 8 -22.42 35.90 7.22
C CYS A 8 -23.04 35.38 8.52
N GLN A 9 -24.17 34.69 8.37
CA GLN A 9 -24.80 33.84 9.36
C GLN A 9 -23.77 33.07 10.17
N GLY A 10 -23.93 33.08 11.49
CA GLY A 10 -23.02 32.39 12.40
C GLY A 10 -21.75 33.17 12.73
N ALA A 11 -21.58 34.40 12.23
CA ALA A 11 -20.49 35.29 12.65
C ALA A 11 -20.46 35.43 14.17
N VAL A 12 -19.27 35.32 14.76
CA VAL A 12 -19.10 35.39 16.20
C VAL A 12 -18.94 36.85 16.60
N CYS A 13 -19.80 37.29 17.51
CA CYS A 13 -19.78 38.63 18.05
C CYS A 13 -19.39 38.63 19.53
N SER A 14 -18.74 39.70 19.97
CA SER A 14 -18.45 39.97 21.37
C SER A 14 -18.97 41.36 21.75
N CYS A 15 -19.43 41.52 22.99
CA CYS A 15 -19.81 42.83 23.53
C CYS A 15 -18.73 43.31 24.50
N ASP A 16 -18.32 44.57 24.41
CA ASP A 16 -17.33 45.18 25.32
C ASP A 16 -17.76 45.15 26.80
N PHE A 17 -19.07 45.02 27.04
CA PHE A 17 -19.67 44.90 28.38
C PHE A 17 -20.12 43.49 28.74
N GLY A 18 -20.05 42.54 27.79
CA GLY A 18 -20.42 41.14 27.98
C GLY A 18 -19.28 40.32 28.58
N SER A 19 -19.58 39.09 29.01
CA SER A 19 -18.59 38.11 29.48
C SER A 19 -18.40 36.92 28.54
N THR A 20 -19.29 36.71 27.57
CA THR A 20 -19.18 35.65 26.56
C THR A 20 -19.46 36.19 25.17
N THR A 21 -19.19 35.37 24.14
CA THR A 21 -19.57 35.63 22.76
C THR A 21 -20.91 34.99 22.43
N ASP A 22 -21.53 35.45 21.34
CA ASP A 22 -22.72 34.84 20.74
C ASP A 22 -22.62 34.93 19.21
N LYS A 23 -23.48 34.21 18.50
CA LYS A 23 -23.47 34.17 17.03
C LYS A 23 -24.57 35.03 16.44
N LEU A 24 -24.23 35.84 15.45
CA LEU A 24 -25.18 36.62 14.67
C LEU A 24 -26.04 35.70 13.80
N MET A 25 -27.35 35.90 13.87
CA MET A 25 -28.37 35.23 13.08
C MET A 25 -29.01 36.23 12.12
N VAL A 26 -28.73 36.08 10.83
CA VAL A 26 -29.39 36.73 9.70
C VAL A 26 -30.79 36.13 9.55
N LYS A 27 -31.78 36.93 9.93
CA LYS A 27 -33.21 36.57 9.86
C LYS A 27 -33.98 37.40 8.83
N THR A 28 -33.34 38.41 8.27
CA THR A 28 -34.01 39.44 7.45
C THR A 28 -34.03 39.13 5.96
N GLN A 29 -33.28 38.12 5.51
CA GLN A 29 -33.22 37.67 4.12
C GLN A 29 -32.98 36.16 4.05
N SER A 30 -33.27 35.53 2.91
CA SER A 30 -33.20 34.07 2.75
C SER A 30 -32.57 33.59 1.44
N LYS A 31 -31.89 34.47 0.69
CA LYS A 31 -31.44 34.18 -0.68
C LYS A 31 -29.98 34.46 -0.96
N ARG A 32 -29.36 35.39 -0.24
CA ARG A 32 -28.00 35.85 -0.56
C ARG A 32 -27.03 35.16 0.36
N TYR A 33 -26.29 34.20 -0.18
CA TYR A 33 -25.28 33.41 0.52
C TYR A 33 -23.87 33.84 0.09
N ILE A 34 -22.89 33.71 0.98
CA ILE A 34 -21.47 33.97 0.67
C ILE A 34 -20.60 32.78 1.06
N ASN A 35 -19.67 32.42 0.16
CA ASN A 35 -18.69 31.35 0.37
C ASN A 35 -19.33 30.02 0.85
N ASP A 36 -20.48 29.70 0.28
CA ASP A 36 -21.30 28.50 0.55
C ASP A 36 -21.81 28.02 -0.81
N LYS A 37 -21.23 26.92 -1.28
CA LYS A 37 -21.46 26.41 -2.64
C LYS A 37 -22.91 25.96 -2.84
N ASP A 38 -23.50 25.38 -1.81
CA ASP A 38 -24.86 24.85 -1.86
C ASP A 38 -25.89 25.92 -1.52
N GLY A 39 -25.46 27.06 -0.97
CA GLY A 39 -26.29 28.22 -0.69
C GLY A 39 -27.37 27.91 0.34
N THR A 40 -26.98 27.31 1.47
CA THR A 40 -27.95 26.84 2.48
C THR A 40 -27.71 27.39 3.88
N GLN A 41 -26.47 27.71 4.25
CA GLN A 41 -26.08 28.05 5.63
C GLN A 41 -25.55 29.47 5.78
N LYS A 42 -24.74 30.00 4.83
CA LYS A 42 -23.99 31.25 5.03
C LYS A 42 -24.67 32.49 4.45
N LEU A 43 -25.89 32.79 4.91
CA LEU A 43 -26.62 34.00 4.54
C LEU A 43 -25.79 35.26 4.84
N MET A 44 -25.66 36.18 3.89
CA MET A 44 -24.95 37.46 4.07
C MET A 44 -25.67 38.32 5.11
N ALA A 45 -24.91 38.84 6.08
CA ALA A 45 -25.40 39.75 7.10
C ALA A 45 -25.37 41.20 6.61
N THR A 46 -26.34 41.98 7.06
CA THR A 46 -26.55 43.37 6.64
C THR A 46 -26.84 44.27 7.85
N HIS A 47 -26.75 45.58 7.65
CA HIS A 47 -27.13 46.54 8.69
C HIS A 47 -28.62 46.48 9.08
N ALA A 48 -29.47 45.76 8.32
CA ALA A 48 -30.87 45.53 8.64
C ALA A 48 -31.06 44.42 9.70
N ASP A 49 -30.03 43.62 10.02
CA ASP A 49 -30.08 42.57 11.03
C ASP A 49 -30.01 43.15 12.46
N ILE A 50 -31.11 43.80 12.86
CA ILE A 50 -31.32 44.47 14.15
C ILE A 50 -32.33 43.73 15.04
N GLY A 51 -32.41 44.09 16.32
CA GLY A 51 -33.26 43.44 17.32
C GLY A 51 -32.58 42.25 18.01
N PRO A 52 -33.35 41.24 18.47
CA PRO A 52 -32.82 40.02 19.10
C PRO A 52 -32.32 39.02 18.03
N THR A 53 -31.17 39.35 17.45
CA THR A 53 -30.60 38.64 16.28
C THR A 53 -29.46 37.70 16.65
N PHE A 54 -29.19 37.43 17.93
CA PHE A 54 -28.16 36.45 18.30
C PHE A 54 -28.77 35.08 18.63
N GLU A 55 -27.99 34.01 18.42
CA GLU A 55 -28.42 32.61 18.55
C GLU A 55 -28.95 32.31 19.96
N LYS A 56 -28.15 32.60 21.00
CA LYS A 56 -28.58 32.46 22.40
C LYS A 56 -29.24 33.72 22.93
N ASN A 57 -29.15 34.80 22.16
CA ASN A 57 -29.56 36.15 22.52
C ASN A 57 -29.01 36.58 23.88
N THR A 58 -27.72 36.34 24.12
CA THR A 58 -27.03 36.77 25.34
C THR A 58 -25.51 36.82 25.16
N PHE A 59 -24.87 37.83 25.73
CA PHE A 59 -23.41 37.89 25.87
C PHE A 59 -22.96 37.53 27.31
N GLY A 60 -23.72 36.68 27.99
CA GLY A 60 -23.48 36.29 29.38
C GLY A 60 -23.95 37.37 30.35
N SER A 61 -23.08 37.81 31.25
CA SER A 61 -23.33 38.92 32.17
C SER A 61 -22.98 40.27 31.55
N CYS A 62 -23.79 41.30 31.82
CA CYS A 62 -23.59 42.64 31.27
C CYS A 62 -23.13 43.64 32.34
N LYS A 63 -21.94 44.21 32.18
CA LYS A 63 -21.39 45.24 33.10
C LYS A 63 -22.26 46.49 33.17
N LYS A 64 -22.97 46.85 32.10
CA LYS A 64 -23.93 47.98 32.07
C LYS A 64 -25.24 47.70 32.78
N LEU A 65 -25.53 46.43 33.09
CA LEU A 65 -26.67 45.99 33.89
C LEU A 65 -26.22 45.49 35.27
N ASN A 66 -25.13 46.02 35.83
CA ASN A 66 -24.58 45.58 37.12
C ASN A 66 -24.32 44.07 37.18
N ASN A 67 -23.77 43.50 36.09
CA ASN A 67 -23.48 42.07 35.90
C ASN A 67 -24.72 41.15 35.86
N ASN A 68 -25.93 41.70 35.76
CA ASN A 68 -27.13 40.91 35.47
C ASN A 68 -27.08 40.26 34.07
N PRO A 69 -27.90 39.23 33.82
CA PRO A 69 -27.97 38.58 32.51
C PRO A 69 -28.20 39.55 31.35
N CYS A 70 -27.41 39.39 30.29
CA CYS A 70 -27.49 40.20 29.08
C CYS A 70 -28.66 39.74 28.20
N VAL A 71 -29.52 40.69 27.80
CA VAL A 71 -30.56 40.50 26.78
C VAL A 71 -30.34 41.57 25.71
N PRO A 72 -29.40 41.36 24.77
CA PRO A 72 -29.06 42.36 23.77
C PRO A 72 -30.22 42.55 22.78
N ALA A 73 -30.46 43.81 22.43
CA ALA A 73 -31.31 44.20 21.31
C ALA A 73 -30.51 45.20 20.46
N VAL A 74 -30.11 44.79 19.27
CA VAL A 74 -29.35 45.64 18.35
C VAL A 74 -30.26 46.75 17.83
N THR A 75 -29.83 48.00 17.89
CA THR A 75 -30.60 49.15 17.39
C THR A 75 -30.07 49.66 16.06
N LYS A 76 -28.76 49.52 15.81
CA LYS A 76 -28.13 49.87 14.53
C LYS A 76 -26.77 49.19 14.37
N TRP A 77 -26.32 49.16 13.13
CA TRP A 77 -24.95 48.81 12.74
C TRP A 77 -24.26 50.03 12.10
N ASP A 78 -23.02 50.27 12.49
CA ASP A 78 -22.13 51.29 11.91
C ASP A 78 -20.97 50.59 11.18
N GLY A 79 -20.41 51.23 10.14
CA GLY A 79 -19.26 50.70 9.39
C GLY A 79 -19.59 49.62 8.36
N PHE A 80 -20.82 49.59 7.85
CA PHE A 80 -21.24 48.72 6.74
C PHE A 80 -20.70 49.19 5.38
N TYR A 81 -20.70 48.30 4.38
CA TYR A 81 -20.25 48.58 3.02
C TYR A 81 -21.43 48.98 2.12
N ASP A 82 -21.43 50.24 1.67
CA ASP A 82 -22.54 50.87 0.95
C ASP A 82 -22.69 50.43 -0.52
N LYS A 83 -21.62 49.89 -1.12
CA LYS A 83 -21.62 49.43 -2.53
C LYS A 83 -22.31 48.09 -2.76
N ILE A 84 -22.57 47.31 -1.72
CA ILE A 84 -23.32 46.04 -1.82
C ILE A 84 -24.66 46.23 -1.13
N THR A 85 -25.75 46.02 -1.87
CA THR A 85 -27.12 46.09 -1.34
C THR A 85 -27.81 44.74 -1.56
N VAL A 86 -28.31 44.15 -0.49
CA VAL A 86 -29.14 42.94 -0.52
C VAL A 86 -30.58 43.38 -0.78
N GLU A 87 -31.10 43.04 -1.95
CA GLU A 87 -32.44 43.48 -2.40
C GLU A 87 -33.56 43.02 -1.47
N ASP A 88 -33.45 41.81 -0.91
CA ASP A 88 -34.51 41.19 -0.10
C ASP A 88 -34.83 41.95 1.20
N ASN A 89 -33.87 42.71 1.74
CA ASN A 89 -34.06 43.51 2.96
C ASN A 89 -33.60 44.98 2.80
N SER A 90 -33.26 45.40 1.56
CA SER A 90 -32.64 46.69 1.25
C SER A 90 -31.37 46.99 2.08
N GLY A 91 -30.75 45.96 2.63
CA GLY A 91 -29.64 46.04 3.58
C GLY A 91 -28.28 46.16 2.88
N LYS A 92 -27.48 47.12 3.32
CA LYS A 92 -26.04 47.22 3.06
C LYS A 92 -25.26 46.15 3.82
N ALA A 93 -24.27 45.54 3.16
CA ALA A 93 -23.51 44.42 3.69
C ALA A 93 -22.63 44.81 4.89
N LEU A 94 -22.56 43.96 5.90
CA LEU A 94 -21.62 44.15 7.01
C LEU A 94 -20.21 43.69 6.63
N LEU A 95 -19.21 44.38 7.18
CA LEU A 95 -17.80 44.03 7.13
C LEU A 95 -17.35 43.55 8.51
N GLU A 96 -16.23 42.82 8.58
CA GLU A 96 -15.68 42.30 9.82
C GLU A 96 -15.36 43.38 10.87
N ASP A 97 -15.21 44.64 10.48
CA ASP A 97 -15.01 45.77 11.38
C ASP A 97 -16.28 46.60 11.65
N SER A 98 -17.42 46.19 11.11
CA SER A 98 -18.73 46.75 11.47
C SER A 98 -19.03 46.54 12.96
N LYS A 99 -19.70 47.51 13.57
CA LYS A 99 -20.03 47.47 15.01
C LYS A 99 -21.51 47.70 15.23
N ALA A 100 -22.09 46.92 16.14
CA ALA A 100 -23.49 47.05 16.53
C ALA A 100 -23.64 47.88 17.81
N THR A 101 -24.67 48.69 17.84
CA THR A 101 -25.16 49.37 19.05
C THR A 101 -26.26 48.54 19.70
N CYS A 102 -26.16 48.30 21.00
CA CYS A 102 -27.22 47.67 21.79
C CYS A 102 -28.06 48.74 22.48
N ALA A 103 -29.37 48.51 22.63
CA ALA A 103 -30.29 49.41 23.33
C ALA A 103 -29.83 49.77 24.76
N VAL A 104 -29.11 48.87 25.43
CA VAL A 104 -28.58 49.08 26.79
C VAL A 104 -27.31 49.95 26.80
N SER A 105 -26.41 49.75 25.84
CA SER A 105 -25.13 50.49 25.81
C SER A 105 -25.26 51.86 25.17
N ASN A 106 -26.21 52.03 24.25
CA ASN A 106 -26.42 53.21 23.41
C ASN A 106 -25.14 53.71 22.70
N ALA A 107 -24.18 52.80 22.52
CA ALA A 107 -22.90 53.04 21.87
C ALA A 107 -22.49 51.76 21.08
N PRO A 108 -21.63 51.87 20.05
CA PRO A 108 -21.20 50.75 19.21
C PRO A 108 -20.27 49.80 19.98
N SER A 109 -20.88 48.94 20.81
CA SER A 109 -20.20 48.09 21.79
C SER A 109 -20.14 46.62 21.41
N ILE A 110 -20.87 46.18 20.39
CA ILE A 110 -20.83 44.80 19.89
C ILE A 110 -19.92 44.77 18.66
N LYS A 111 -18.90 43.91 18.70
CA LYS A 111 -17.87 43.75 17.67
C LYS A 111 -17.97 42.36 17.04
N ILE A 112 -17.62 42.27 15.76
CA ILE A 112 -17.47 41.00 15.07
C ILE A 112 -16.03 40.54 15.30
N VAL A 113 -15.87 39.37 15.92
CA VAL A 113 -14.54 38.78 16.20
C VAL A 113 -14.21 37.65 15.23
N PHE A 114 -15.22 37.11 14.55
CA PHE A 114 -15.06 36.21 13.42
C PHE A 114 -16.21 36.44 12.44
N HIS A 115 -15.89 36.73 11.17
CA HIS A 115 -16.87 37.10 10.13
C HIS A 115 -17.79 35.95 9.69
N GLY A 116 -17.56 34.73 10.19
CA GLY A 116 -18.45 33.57 9.96
C GLY A 116 -18.12 32.76 8.70
N GLN A 117 -17.24 33.26 7.82
CA GLN A 117 -16.87 32.51 6.63
C GLN A 117 -15.75 31.51 6.93
N THR A 118 -15.98 30.25 6.59
CA THR A 118 -14.96 29.20 6.55
C THR A 118 -14.75 28.80 5.09
N ALA A 119 -13.49 28.64 4.66
CA ALA A 119 -13.18 28.14 3.33
C ALA A 119 -13.69 26.70 3.18
N GLU A 120 -14.42 26.42 2.10
CA GLU A 120 -14.83 25.06 1.72
C GLU A 120 -13.89 24.55 0.62
N PRO A 121 -12.86 23.76 0.98
CA PRO A 121 -11.99 23.17 -0.03
C PRO A 121 -12.78 22.18 -0.90
N THR A 122 -12.76 22.39 -2.21
CA THR A 122 -13.36 21.45 -3.16
C THR A 122 -12.45 20.25 -3.40
N PRO A 123 -12.97 19.11 -3.91
CA PRO A 123 -12.13 17.99 -4.34
C PRO A 123 -11.04 18.40 -5.34
N GLN A 124 -11.30 19.39 -6.18
CA GLN A 124 -10.31 19.93 -7.10
C GLN A 124 -9.21 20.72 -6.38
N ASN A 125 -9.54 21.43 -5.29
CA ASN A 125 -8.52 22.10 -4.46
C ASN A 125 -7.60 21.08 -3.79
N VAL A 126 -8.14 19.94 -3.35
CA VAL A 126 -7.34 18.84 -2.79
C VAL A 126 -6.45 18.22 -3.87
N ALA A 127 -6.99 17.94 -5.06
CA ALA A 127 -6.22 17.38 -6.18
C ALA A 127 -5.08 18.30 -6.66
N ASN A 128 -5.29 19.62 -6.57
CA ASN A 128 -4.31 20.62 -7.01
C ASN A 128 -3.36 21.06 -5.89
N ALA A 129 -3.57 20.63 -4.65
CA ALA A 129 -2.74 21.03 -3.52
C ALA A 129 -1.38 20.32 -3.55
N ARG A 130 -0.33 21.03 -3.14
CA ARG A 130 0.99 20.43 -2.97
C ARG A 130 0.94 19.38 -1.85
N PRO A 131 1.54 18.19 -2.02
CA PRO A 131 1.52 17.13 -1.01
C PRO A 131 1.99 17.58 0.38
N GLU A 132 2.99 18.46 0.42
CA GLU A 132 3.55 19.04 1.66
C GLU A 132 2.53 19.90 2.43
N VAL A 133 1.65 20.61 1.71
CA VAL A 133 0.61 21.46 2.29
C VAL A 133 -0.56 20.60 2.80
N LEU A 134 -0.91 19.54 2.07
CA LEU A 134 -1.91 18.56 2.52
C LEU A 134 -1.47 17.84 3.80
N ALA A 135 -0.19 17.46 3.90
CA ALA A 135 0.37 16.79 5.06
C ALA A 135 0.36 17.63 6.36
N GLN A 136 0.34 18.97 6.24
CA GLN A 136 0.25 19.88 7.39
C GLN A 136 -1.19 20.21 7.79
N LEU A 137 -2.13 20.25 6.84
CA LEU A 137 -3.51 20.68 7.07
C LEU A 137 -4.46 19.53 7.41
N VAL A 138 -4.18 18.33 6.92
CA VAL A 138 -4.92 17.11 7.25
C VAL A 138 -4.09 16.35 8.27
N PRO A 139 -4.51 16.23 9.54
CA PRO A 139 -4.01 15.15 10.36
C PRO A 139 -4.50 13.87 9.69
N ILE A 140 -3.70 13.31 8.78
CA ILE A 140 -3.94 11.97 8.27
C ILE A 140 -3.78 11.09 9.52
N LEU A 141 -4.91 10.76 10.16
CA LEU A 141 -5.00 9.51 10.87
C LEU A 141 -4.71 8.47 9.78
N GLU A 142 -3.43 8.09 9.63
CA GLU A 142 -3.08 6.88 8.92
C GLU A 142 -3.74 5.77 9.73
N GLU A 143 -4.95 5.39 9.33
CA GLU A 143 -5.65 4.30 9.98
C GLU A 143 -4.80 3.05 9.81
N LYS A 144 -4.24 2.59 10.93
CA LYS A 144 -3.49 1.34 10.99
C LYS A 144 -4.40 0.20 10.54
N LEU A 145 -3.91 -0.63 9.62
CA LEU A 145 -4.64 -1.80 9.14
C LEU A 145 -4.14 -3.04 9.86
N ASN A 146 -5.04 -3.91 10.31
CA ASN A 146 -4.63 -5.23 10.79
C ASN A 146 -3.89 -6.00 9.69
N GLY A 147 -2.84 -6.71 10.08
CA GLY A 147 -2.10 -7.62 9.20
C GLY A 147 -0.61 -7.66 9.49
N TYR A 148 0.09 -8.42 8.64
CA TYR A 148 1.52 -8.63 8.67
C TYR A 148 2.20 -7.82 7.57
N TYR A 149 3.29 -7.15 7.91
CA TYR A 149 3.99 -6.24 7.03
C TYR A 149 5.40 -6.76 6.75
N TYR A 150 5.73 -6.85 5.47
CA TYR A 150 7.05 -7.23 4.98
C TYR A 150 7.55 -6.17 4.01
N ASN A 151 8.83 -5.84 4.04
CA ASN A 151 9.38 -4.98 3.01
C ASN A 151 9.57 -5.74 1.69
N TYR A 152 9.78 -5.03 0.58
CA TYR A 152 10.01 -5.65 -0.74
C TYR A 152 11.27 -6.53 -0.82
N ASN A 153 12.19 -6.41 0.15
CA ASN A 153 13.34 -7.30 0.27
C ASN A 153 13.05 -8.58 1.08
N GLY A 154 11.81 -8.77 1.55
CA GLY A 154 11.36 -9.95 2.27
C GLY A 154 11.60 -9.93 3.77
N MET A 155 12.07 -8.81 4.34
CA MET A 155 12.19 -8.71 5.79
C MET A 155 10.84 -8.42 6.42
N TYR A 156 10.55 -9.11 7.52
CA TYR A 156 9.41 -8.80 8.36
C TYR A 156 9.60 -7.46 9.07
N GLU A 157 8.67 -6.54 8.83
CA GLU A 157 8.67 -5.19 9.41
C GLU A 157 7.78 -5.10 10.64
N GLY A 158 6.72 -5.90 10.75
CA GLY A 158 5.88 -5.90 11.94
C GLY A 158 4.47 -6.45 11.71
N LYS A 159 3.69 -6.52 12.78
CA LYS A 159 2.28 -6.89 12.76
C LYS A 159 1.50 -5.77 13.42
N VAL A 160 0.32 -5.50 12.89
CA VAL A 160 -0.68 -4.66 13.52
C VAL A 160 -1.90 -5.52 13.81
N ALA A 161 -2.44 -5.38 15.01
CA ALA A 161 -3.63 -6.07 15.48
C ALA A 161 -4.61 -5.09 16.14
N ASP A 162 -5.81 -5.59 16.47
CA ASP A 162 -6.84 -4.87 17.24
C ASP A 162 -7.35 -3.56 16.59
N GLN A 163 -7.23 -3.43 15.28
CA GLN A 163 -7.75 -2.29 14.51
C GLN A 163 -9.15 -2.58 13.95
N LYS A 164 -9.89 -1.50 13.62
CA LYS A 164 -11.22 -1.60 13.00
C LYS A 164 -11.19 -1.97 11.52
N LYS A 165 -10.03 -1.85 10.86
CA LYS A 165 -9.84 -2.08 9.42
C LYS A 165 -8.74 -3.10 9.15
N GLY A 166 -8.84 -3.80 8.03
CA GLY A 166 -7.97 -4.93 7.70
C GLY A 166 -8.32 -6.20 8.48
N LYS A 167 -7.79 -7.34 8.03
CA LYS A 167 -7.91 -8.62 8.73
C LYS A 167 -6.58 -8.99 9.36
N GLU A 168 -6.60 -9.66 10.51
CA GLU A 168 -5.37 -10.07 11.20
C GLU A 168 -4.43 -10.93 10.34
N ASN A 169 -4.95 -11.72 9.40
CA ASN A 169 -4.14 -12.53 8.50
C ASN A 169 -3.82 -11.85 7.16
N ASP A 170 -4.25 -10.60 6.94
CA ASP A 170 -3.86 -9.89 5.74
C ASP A 170 -2.34 -9.73 5.71
N VAL A 171 -1.76 -9.76 4.51
CA VAL A 171 -0.33 -9.53 4.30
C VAL A 171 -0.14 -8.31 3.43
N TYR A 172 0.81 -7.46 3.79
CA TYR A 172 1.16 -6.24 3.09
C TYR A 172 2.66 -6.24 2.76
N ALA A 173 2.98 -5.84 1.53
CA ALA A 173 4.33 -5.42 1.16
C ALA A 173 4.47 -3.90 1.39
N CYS A 174 5.65 -3.44 1.82
CA CYS A 174 5.92 -2.01 2.05
C CYS A 174 7.36 -1.63 1.69
N GLU A 175 7.67 -0.34 1.68
CA GLU A 175 9.05 0.16 1.55
C GLU A 175 9.85 0.05 2.86
N GLY A 176 9.17 -0.14 3.99
CA GLY A 176 9.76 -0.28 5.31
C GLY A 176 8.87 0.32 6.40
N ARG A 177 9.43 0.44 7.60
CA ARG A 177 8.80 1.13 8.74
C ARG A 177 8.77 2.64 8.53
N GLY A 178 7.66 3.25 8.93
CA GLY A 178 7.53 4.69 9.06
C GLY A 178 8.19 5.22 10.33
N SER A 179 8.11 6.54 10.52
CA SER A 179 8.70 7.24 11.67
C SER A 179 7.93 7.01 12.98
N LYS A 180 6.69 6.52 12.91
CA LYS A 180 5.84 6.23 14.07
C LYS A 180 5.68 4.73 14.26
N GLU A 181 5.41 4.32 15.49
CA GLU A 181 5.15 2.92 15.83
C GLU A 181 3.98 2.36 15.01
N GLU A 182 4.17 1.16 14.45
CA GLU A 182 3.19 0.47 13.60
C GLU A 182 2.69 1.29 12.40
N THR A 183 3.57 2.12 11.85
CA THR A 183 3.36 2.77 10.54
C THR A 183 4.32 2.17 9.52
N PHE A 184 3.87 2.07 8.28
CA PHE A 184 4.61 1.45 7.19
C PHE A 184 4.44 2.27 5.91
N ILE A 185 5.51 2.37 5.13
CA ILE A 185 5.58 3.28 3.98
C ILE A 185 5.08 2.56 2.72
N ASN A 186 4.20 3.20 1.94
CA ASN A 186 3.73 2.73 0.63
C ASN A 186 3.22 1.28 0.65
N ILE A 187 2.31 0.98 1.58
CA ILE A 187 1.77 -0.36 1.77
C ILE A 187 0.96 -0.84 0.55
N LYS A 188 1.17 -2.10 0.17
CA LYS A 188 0.43 -2.80 -0.87
C LYS A 188 -0.10 -4.12 -0.32
N LYS A 189 -1.42 -4.27 -0.27
CA LYS A 189 -2.05 -5.52 0.14
C LYS A 189 -1.72 -6.64 -0.85
N LEU A 190 -1.27 -7.77 -0.36
CA LEU A 190 -0.99 -8.97 -1.15
C LEU A 190 -2.24 -9.85 -1.23
N ALA A 191 -2.44 -10.50 -2.37
CA ALA A 191 -3.56 -11.41 -2.60
C ALA A 191 -3.30 -12.80 -1.97
N SER A 192 -3.00 -12.83 -0.67
CA SER A 192 -2.73 -14.04 0.11
C SER A 192 -3.10 -13.82 1.59
N THR A 193 -3.32 -14.91 2.32
CA THR A 193 -3.36 -14.88 3.78
C THR A 193 -1.96 -15.13 4.34
N HIS A 194 -1.69 -14.70 5.57
CA HIS A 194 -0.38 -14.89 6.20
C HIS A 194 0.03 -16.37 6.25
N ASP A 195 -0.87 -17.27 6.65
CA ASP A 195 -0.59 -18.70 6.66
C ASP A 195 -0.19 -19.25 5.28
N LYS A 196 -0.92 -18.85 4.24
CA LYS A 196 -0.63 -19.26 2.87
C LYS A 196 0.68 -18.66 2.38
N PHE A 197 0.90 -17.36 2.62
CA PHE A 197 2.12 -16.64 2.27
C PHE A 197 3.37 -17.28 2.87
N ILE A 198 3.32 -17.64 4.16
CA ILE A 198 4.41 -18.34 4.84
C ILE A 198 4.56 -19.77 4.32
N SER A 199 3.47 -20.46 4.01
CA SER A 199 3.51 -21.80 3.41
C SER A 199 4.18 -21.81 2.03
N ASP A 200 3.81 -20.88 1.15
CA ASP A 200 4.38 -20.73 -0.18
C ASP A 200 5.87 -20.31 -0.10
N SER A 201 6.20 -19.31 0.74
CA SER A 201 7.58 -18.89 1.01
C SER A 201 8.46 -20.01 1.54
N SER A 202 7.91 -20.88 2.41
CA SER A 202 8.63 -22.04 2.94
C SER A 202 8.89 -23.10 1.89
N THR A 203 8.01 -23.23 0.90
CA THR A 203 8.16 -24.17 -0.20
C THR A 203 9.25 -23.70 -1.15
N ILE A 204 9.29 -22.41 -1.47
CA ILE A 204 10.38 -21.79 -2.25
C ILE A 204 11.73 -22.03 -1.55
N TYR A 205 11.80 -21.82 -0.23
CA TYR A 205 13.00 -22.11 0.56
C TYR A 205 13.38 -23.60 0.57
N GLY A 206 12.39 -24.48 0.62
CA GLY A 206 12.60 -25.93 0.63
C GLY A 206 13.03 -26.53 -0.70
N GLU A 207 12.80 -25.83 -1.81
CA GLU A 207 13.15 -26.25 -3.17
C GLU A 207 14.46 -25.62 -3.67
N SER A 208 15.03 -24.67 -2.93
CA SER A 208 16.23 -23.94 -3.36
C SER A 208 17.53 -24.63 -2.95
N SER A 209 18.63 -24.14 -3.52
CA SER A 209 19.97 -24.61 -3.21
C SER A 209 20.46 -24.24 -1.81
N ALA A 210 19.65 -23.52 -1.02
CA ALA A 210 19.97 -23.15 0.36
C ALA A 210 20.25 -24.38 1.24
N ALA A 211 19.64 -25.52 0.94
CA ALA A 211 19.92 -26.80 1.61
C ALA A 211 21.38 -27.25 1.49
N TYR A 212 22.08 -26.76 0.46
CA TYR A 212 23.49 -27.00 0.20
C TYR A 212 24.38 -25.80 0.58
N ASN A 213 23.86 -24.82 1.34
CA ASN A 213 24.54 -23.55 1.65
C ASN A 213 24.96 -22.78 0.37
N VAL A 214 24.20 -22.90 -0.71
CA VAL A 214 24.36 -22.08 -1.91
C VAL A 214 23.17 -21.13 -1.96
N ILE A 215 23.45 -19.84 -1.90
CA ILE A 215 22.42 -18.79 -1.85
C ILE A 215 22.58 -17.93 -3.10
N ASP A 216 21.57 -17.98 -3.97
CA ASP A 216 21.45 -17.10 -5.13
C ASP A 216 20.04 -16.51 -5.12
N LYS A 217 19.94 -15.20 -4.91
CA LYS A 217 18.66 -14.50 -4.85
C LYS A 217 17.77 -14.82 -6.06
N TYR A 218 18.34 -14.89 -7.27
CA TYR A 218 17.56 -15.10 -8.48
C TYR A 218 16.99 -16.51 -8.59
N GLU A 219 17.61 -17.49 -7.94
CA GLU A 219 17.07 -18.85 -7.82
C GLU A 219 15.70 -18.84 -7.12
N PHE A 220 15.61 -18.20 -5.95
CA PHE A 220 14.36 -18.12 -5.19
C PHE A 220 13.26 -17.44 -6.01
N PHE A 221 13.58 -16.34 -6.69
CA PHE A 221 12.64 -15.58 -7.51
C PHE A 221 12.17 -16.39 -8.74
N ALA A 222 13.07 -17.16 -9.35
CA ALA A 222 12.73 -18.04 -10.45
C ALA A 222 11.85 -19.20 -9.97
N ILE A 223 12.16 -19.85 -8.83
CA ILE A 223 11.31 -20.89 -8.23
C ILE A 223 9.90 -20.35 -7.94
N ALA A 224 9.78 -19.18 -7.30
CA ALA A 224 8.49 -18.56 -7.00
C ALA A 224 7.66 -18.30 -8.27
N SER A 225 8.30 -17.84 -9.34
CA SER A 225 7.65 -17.58 -10.63
C SER A 225 7.08 -18.86 -11.25
N VAL A 226 7.84 -19.96 -11.23
CA VAL A 226 7.34 -21.25 -11.73
C VAL A 226 6.28 -21.86 -10.80
N HIS A 227 6.46 -21.72 -9.48
CA HIS A 227 5.52 -22.21 -8.47
C HIS A 227 4.13 -21.57 -8.65
N LYS A 228 4.08 -20.25 -8.87
CA LYS A 228 2.84 -19.50 -9.16
C LYS A 228 2.09 -20.07 -10.38
N ARG A 229 2.81 -20.54 -11.40
CA ARG A 229 2.21 -21.11 -12.62
C ARG A 229 1.67 -22.52 -12.41
N ASN A 230 2.42 -23.38 -11.71
CA ASN A 230 2.17 -24.82 -11.80
C ASN A 230 1.46 -25.45 -10.61
N LYS A 231 1.31 -24.78 -9.45
CA LYS A 231 0.64 -25.29 -8.23
C LYS A 231 1.05 -26.69 -7.73
N VAL A 232 1.98 -27.37 -8.40
CA VAL A 232 2.58 -28.65 -8.04
C VAL A 232 3.91 -28.31 -7.40
N ALA A 233 3.94 -28.34 -6.07
CA ALA A 233 5.11 -28.01 -5.28
C ALA A 233 5.44 -29.21 -4.40
N TYR A 234 6.64 -29.76 -4.56
CA TYR A 234 7.03 -30.99 -3.89
C TYR A 234 7.71 -30.73 -2.53
N GLY A 235 8.28 -29.53 -2.36
CA GLY A 235 9.15 -29.16 -1.26
C GLY A 235 8.44 -28.72 0.01
N ILE A 236 7.11 -28.56 0.02
CA ILE A 236 6.36 -28.12 1.20
C ILE A 236 6.60 -29.04 2.42
N ASN A 237 6.82 -30.34 2.17
CA ASN A 237 7.06 -31.36 3.19
C ASN A 237 8.55 -31.60 3.48
N SER A 238 9.46 -30.87 2.85
CA SER A 238 10.89 -30.98 3.13
C SER A 238 11.18 -30.53 4.57
N ASP A 239 12.23 -31.11 5.17
CA ASP A 239 12.63 -30.71 6.52
C ASP A 239 13.09 -29.24 6.58
N PHE A 240 13.58 -28.70 5.47
CA PHE A 240 13.89 -27.28 5.30
C PHE A 240 12.64 -26.41 5.36
N ALA A 241 11.60 -26.75 4.61
CA ALA A 241 10.33 -26.01 4.63
C ALA A 241 9.66 -26.11 6.01
N LYS A 242 9.73 -27.27 6.68
CA LYS A 242 9.26 -27.42 8.07
C LYS A 242 10.04 -26.54 9.04
N LYS A 243 11.38 -26.47 8.93
CA LYS A 243 12.21 -25.59 9.76
C LYS A 243 11.83 -24.11 9.57
N PHE A 244 11.61 -23.67 8.34
CA PHE A 244 11.15 -22.32 8.03
C PHE A 244 9.85 -21.97 8.77
N ARG A 245 8.85 -22.86 8.72
CA ARG A 245 7.53 -22.62 9.33
C ARG A 245 7.53 -22.68 10.86
N LYS A 246 8.54 -23.31 11.48
CA LYS A 246 8.69 -23.35 12.94
C LYS A 246 9.21 -22.04 13.54
N LEU A 247 9.87 -21.21 12.75
CA LEU A 247 10.40 -19.93 13.20
C LEU A 247 9.29 -18.87 13.26
N SER A 248 9.45 -17.91 14.19
CA SER A 248 8.62 -16.70 14.23
C SER A 248 8.91 -15.82 13.01
N ASP A 249 8.01 -14.87 12.70
CA ASP A 249 8.20 -13.96 11.57
C ASP A 249 9.48 -13.12 11.68
N SER A 250 9.82 -12.65 12.89
CA SER A 250 11.05 -11.89 13.13
C SER A 250 12.31 -12.76 13.12
N ASP A 251 12.24 -14.03 13.54
CA ASP A 251 13.39 -14.92 13.53
C ASP A 251 13.83 -15.28 12.11
N ARG A 252 12.91 -15.31 11.13
CA ARG A 252 13.25 -15.54 9.73
C ARG A 252 14.15 -14.44 9.15
N ASN A 253 14.10 -13.21 9.68
CA ASN A 253 14.99 -12.12 9.28
C ASN A 253 16.47 -12.41 9.55
N LYS A 254 16.79 -13.38 10.42
CA LYS A 254 18.18 -13.77 10.75
C LYS A 254 18.80 -14.69 9.70
N ASN A 255 18.04 -15.16 8.71
CA ASN A 255 18.51 -16.05 7.66
C ASN A 255 18.25 -15.45 6.27
N GLU A 256 19.32 -15.10 5.57
CA GLU A 256 19.25 -14.44 4.26
C GLU A 256 18.44 -15.24 3.22
N ALA A 257 18.60 -16.56 3.17
CA ALA A 257 17.86 -17.40 2.23
C ALA A 257 16.35 -17.46 2.55
N MET A 258 15.97 -17.35 3.82
CA MET A 258 14.55 -17.22 4.21
C MET A 258 13.99 -15.85 3.83
N VAL A 259 14.77 -14.79 4.01
CA VAL A 259 14.41 -13.43 3.57
C VAL A 259 14.22 -13.41 2.05
N PHE A 260 15.12 -14.02 1.27
CA PHE A 260 14.95 -14.11 -0.18
C PHE A 260 13.76 -14.95 -0.62
N SER A 261 13.40 -16.01 0.11
CA SER A 261 12.20 -16.79 -0.24
C SER A 261 10.91 -16.00 0.00
N ILE A 262 10.86 -15.17 1.05
CA ILE A 262 9.75 -14.24 1.31
C ILE A 262 9.72 -13.15 0.23
N ALA A 263 10.87 -12.57 -0.12
CA ALA A 263 10.96 -11.56 -1.18
C ALA A 263 10.50 -12.09 -2.54
N ALA A 264 10.87 -13.34 -2.85
CA ALA A 264 10.47 -14.02 -4.07
C ALA A 264 8.94 -14.23 -4.14
N GLU A 265 8.31 -14.64 -3.03
CA GLU A 265 6.86 -14.77 -2.94
C GLU A 265 6.15 -13.41 -3.07
N ILE A 266 6.67 -12.35 -2.43
CA ILE A 266 6.16 -10.98 -2.62
C ILE A 266 6.22 -10.59 -4.09
N ASN A 267 7.37 -10.76 -4.74
CA ASN A 267 7.56 -10.47 -6.16
C ASN A 267 6.57 -11.25 -7.04
N ALA A 268 6.36 -12.54 -6.75
CA ALA A 268 5.39 -13.35 -7.48
C ALA A 268 3.94 -12.85 -7.27
N LEU A 269 3.54 -12.52 -6.04
CA LEU A 269 2.19 -12.06 -5.71
C LEU A 269 1.84 -10.68 -6.30
N ILE A 270 2.84 -9.82 -6.52
CA ILE A 270 2.64 -8.48 -7.11
C ILE A 270 2.82 -8.45 -8.63
N ASP A 271 2.92 -9.61 -9.29
CA ASP A 271 3.20 -9.75 -10.72
C ASP A 271 4.52 -9.05 -11.12
N GLY A 272 5.53 -9.18 -10.27
CA GLY A 272 6.88 -8.69 -10.52
C GLY A 272 7.62 -9.49 -11.60
N LYS A 273 8.90 -9.20 -11.76
CA LYS A 273 9.71 -9.79 -12.84
C LYS A 273 9.78 -11.32 -12.71
N ASP A 274 9.55 -12.03 -13.81
CA ASP A 274 9.79 -13.46 -13.91
C ASP A 274 11.26 -13.74 -14.19
N TYR A 275 12.00 -14.15 -13.16
CA TYR A 275 13.42 -14.49 -13.28
C TYR A 275 13.67 -15.86 -13.90
N SER A 276 12.65 -16.71 -13.98
CA SER A 276 12.78 -18.03 -14.63
C SER A 276 12.65 -17.96 -16.16
N ASN A 277 12.41 -16.76 -16.71
CA ASN A 277 12.25 -16.53 -18.16
C ASN A 277 11.16 -17.42 -18.79
N GLY A 278 9.99 -17.52 -18.15
CA GLY A 278 8.86 -18.30 -18.66
C GLY A 278 9.01 -19.81 -18.48
N ALA A 279 9.93 -20.28 -17.63
CA ALA A 279 10.08 -21.70 -17.35
C ALA A 279 8.78 -22.31 -16.77
N LYS A 280 8.56 -23.58 -17.12
CA LYS A 280 7.44 -24.38 -16.62
C LYS A 280 7.88 -25.47 -15.65
N GLN A 281 9.18 -25.67 -15.47
CA GLN A 281 9.69 -26.64 -14.51
C GLN A 281 11.13 -26.29 -14.19
N TRP A 282 11.62 -26.81 -13.07
CA TRP A 282 13.01 -26.72 -12.66
C TRP A 282 13.52 -28.08 -12.21
N ASP A 283 14.83 -28.21 -12.12
CA ASP A 283 15.51 -29.37 -11.55
C ASP A 283 16.78 -28.95 -10.80
N GLY A 284 17.09 -29.64 -9.71
CA GLY A 284 18.31 -29.43 -8.95
C GLY A 284 19.52 -30.21 -9.48
N ALA A 285 20.66 -30.05 -8.81
CA ALA A 285 21.94 -30.68 -9.14
C ALA A 285 21.87 -32.21 -9.27
N GLU A 286 20.92 -32.86 -8.59
CA GLU A 286 20.78 -34.31 -8.65
C GLU A 286 20.55 -34.84 -10.08
N GLN A 287 20.02 -34.01 -11.00
CA GLN A 287 19.90 -34.38 -12.41
C GLN A 287 21.24 -34.48 -13.14
N THR A 288 22.31 -33.89 -12.62
CA THR A 288 23.65 -33.94 -13.22
C THR A 288 24.47 -35.15 -12.75
N HIS A 289 24.00 -35.84 -11.70
CA HIS A 289 24.71 -36.94 -11.04
C HIS A 289 24.44 -38.30 -11.72
N LEU A 290 24.55 -38.38 -13.05
CA LEU A 290 24.37 -39.67 -13.74
C LEU A 290 25.51 -40.65 -13.40
N PRO A 291 25.19 -41.94 -13.19
CA PRO A 291 26.21 -42.98 -13.02
C PRO A 291 27.09 -43.10 -14.27
N SER A 292 28.41 -43.14 -14.11
CA SER A 292 29.36 -43.24 -15.23
C SER A 292 29.32 -44.59 -15.93
N ASP A 293 28.96 -45.65 -15.21
CA ASP A 293 28.80 -47.02 -15.72
C ASP A 293 27.44 -47.24 -16.41
N ASN A 294 26.45 -46.38 -16.15
CA ASN A 294 25.13 -46.46 -16.77
C ASN A 294 24.53 -45.06 -17.05
N PRO A 295 25.07 -44.31 -18.03
CA PRO A 295 24.65 -42.94 -18.31
C PRO A 295 23.25 -42.82 -18.94
N ASP A 296 22.64 -43.94 -19.35
CA ASP A 296 21.31 -44.00 -19.97
C ASP A 296 20.20 -44.44 -18.99
N ILE A 297 20.53 -44.61 -17.70
CA ILE A 297 19.56 -45.00 -16.68
C ILE A 297 18.41 -43.98 -16.59
N SER A 298 17.17 -44.47 -16.61
CA SER A 298 15.98 -43.60 -16.59
C SER A 298 15.60 -43.12 -15.18
N SER A 299 15.98 -43.86 -14.13
CA SER A 299 15.59 -43.59 -12.74
C SER A 299 16.50 -44.35 -11.77
N ASN A 300 16.73 -43.78 -10.59
CA ASN A 300 17.40 -44.46 -9.47
C ASN A 300 16.41 -44.98 -8.41
N GLY A 301 15.11 -45.02 -8.73
CA GLY A 301 14.03 -45.42 -7.81
C GLY A 301 13.50 -44.28 -6.94
N LYS A 302 14.29 -43.22 -6.69
CA LYS A 302 13.86 -42.02 -5.96
C LYS A 302 13.32 -40.94 -6.90
N PHE A 303 14.01 -40.72 -8.01
CA PHE A 303 13.61 -39.75 -9.04
C PHE A 303 14.00 -40.24 -10.44
N MET A 304 13.39 -39.64 -11.46
CA MET A 304 13.74 -39.90 -12.85
C MET A 304 14.85 -38.95 -13.34
N PHE A 305 15.73 -39.44 -14.20
CA PHE A 305 16.73 -38.62 -14.87
C PHE A 305 16.16 -38.03 -16.15
N LYS A 306 15.76 -36.75 -16.09
CA LYS A 306 15.05 -36.05 -17.17
C LYS A 306 15.85 -35.99 -18.47
N VAL A 307 17.18 -35.94 -18.40
CA VAL A 307 18.05 -36.07 -19.58
C VAL A 307 17.76 -37.32 -20.41
N ASN A 308 17.41 -38.43 -19.75
CA ASN A 308 17.19 -39.72 -20.39
C ASN A 308 15.71 -39.98 -20.72
N VAL A 309 14.77 -39.41 -19.96
CA VAL A 309 13.32 -39.66 -20.14
C VAL A 309 12.56 -38.51 -20.81
N MET A 310 13.12 -37.30 -20.81
CA MET A 310 12.54 -36.11 -21.45
C MET A 310 13.45 -35.57 -22.56
N GLY A 311 14.77 -35.76 -22.43
CA GLY A 311 15.75 -35.14 -23.32
C GLY A 311 15.83 -33.63 -23.10
N TRP A 312 17.02 -33.07 -23.28
CA TRP A 312 17.24 -31.64 -23.11
C TRP A 312 18.20 -31.04 -24.12
N ASP A 313 18.12 -29.73 -24.26
CA ASP A 313 19.06 -28.86 -24.97
C ASP A 313 19.40 -27.68 -24.07
N ILE A 314 20.60 -27.69 -23.48
CA ILE A 314 21.08 -26.65 -22.59
C ILE A 314 21.92 -25.66 -23.40
N ASN A 315 21.60 -24.36 -23.33
CA ASN A 315 22.43 -23.34 -23.96
C ASN A 315 23.82 -23.23 -23.28
N ASN A 316 24.80 -22.68 -23.98
CA ASN A 316 26.19 -22.66 -23.51
C ASN A 316 26.35 -21.96 -22.15
N ASP A 317 25.73 -20.80 -21.97
CA ASP A 317 25.86 -20.01 -20.75
C ASP A 317 25.31 -20.78 -19.54
N ASN A 318 24.11 -21.33 -19.66
CA ASN A 318 23.48 -22.12 -18.62
C ASN A 318 24.25 -23.41 -18.33
N TYR A 319 24.78 -24.08 -19.35
CA TYR A 319 25.56 -25.31 -19.18
C TYR A 319 26.85 -25.04 -18.40
N ASN A 320 27.60 -24.02 -18.81
CA ASN A 320 28.85 -23.63 -18.16
C ASN A 320 28.60 -23.14 -16.73
N SER A 321 27.55 -22.34 -16.53
CA SER A 321 27.16 -21.86 -15.21
C SER A 321 26.76 -23.01 -14.27
N TRP A 322 25.95 -23.95 -14.74
CA TRP A 322 25.55 -25.11 -13.92
C TRP A 322 26.73 -26.02 -13.61
N GLN A 323 27.59 -26.28 -14.61
CA GLN A 323 28.80 -27.06 -14.44
C GLN A 323 29.69 -26.46 -13.37
N LEU A 324 29.93 -25.16 -13.42
CA LEU A 324 30.73 -24.45 -12.42
C LEU A 324 30.11 -24.55 -11.03
N ALA A 325 28.80 -24.30 -10.90
CA ALA A 325 28.12 -24.31 -9.61
C ALA A 325 28.13 -25.70 -8.96
N VAL A 326 27.76 -26.75 -9.72
CA VAL A 326 27.74 -28.14 -9.25
C VAL A 326 29.15 -28.64 -8.96
N SER A 327 30.11 -28.37 -9.86
CA SER A 327 31.49 -28.82 -9.67
C SER A 327 32.15 -28.15 -8.47
N THR A 328 31.87 -26.88 -8.23
CA THR A 328 32.33 -26.16 -7.02
C THR A 328 31.74 -26.78 -5.76
N LYS A 329 30.45 -27.15 -5.78
CA LYS A 329 29.76 -27.64 -4.58
C LYS A 329 30.06 -29.10 -4.25
N PHE A 330 30.08 -29.97 -5.25
CA PHE A 330 30.13 -31.42 -5.08
C PHE A 330 31.41 -32.05 -5.65
N GLY A 331 32.10 -31.36 -6.57
CA GLY A 331 33.25 -31.86 -7.32
C GLY A 331 32.90 -32.20 -8.76
N THR A 332 33.90 -32.15 -9.66
CA THR A 332 33.72 -32.30 -11.12
C THR A 332 33.07 -33.62 -11.54
N LYS A 333 33.29 -34.70 -10.78
CA LYS A 333 32.66 -36.02 -11.05
C LYS A 333 31.13 -36.02 -10.95
N PHE A 334 30.54 -35.02 -10.31
CA PHE A 334 29.08 -34.92 -10.13
C PHE A 334 28.39 -34.14 -11.26
N PHE A 335 29.15 -33.64 -12.24
CA PHE A 335 28.58 -33.06 -13.44
C PHE A 335 28.84 -33.99 -14.63
N ASN A 336 28.08 -35.10 -14.68
CA ASN A 336 28.22 -36.15 -15.68
C ASN A 336 27.01 -36.16 -16.62
N ILE A 337 26.80 -35.06 -17.34
CA ILE A 337 25.70 -34.96 -18.29
C ILE A 337 26.16 -34.39 -19.63
N PRO A 338 25.53 -34.81 -20.73
CA PRO A 338 25.69 -34.11 -22.00
C PRO A 338 24.90 -32.80 -21.98
N GLN A 339 25.44 -31.78 -22.66
CA GLN A 339 24.74 -30.51 -22.88
C GLN A 339 23.44 -30.67 -23.68
N LYS A 340 23.45 -31.56 -24.68
CA LYS A 340 22.29 -31.88 -25.51
C LYS A 340 22.11 -33.39 -25.63
N LYS A 341 20.91 -33.88 -25.37
CA LYS A 341 20.56 -35.30 -25.49
C LYS A 341 19.08 -35.48 -25.80
N TYR A 342 18.77 -36.31 -26.78
CA TYR A 342 17.40 -36.80 -26.97
C TYR A 342 17.09 -37.85 -25.90
N ALA A 343 15.84 -37.93 -25.46
CA ALA A 343 15.44 -38.98 -24.53
C ALA A 343 15.71 -40.36 -25.16
N VAL A 344 16.25 -41.27 -24.36
CA VAL A 344 16.65 -42.62 -24.81
C VAL A 344 15.53 -43.65 -24.58
N ALA A 345 14.57 -43.35 -23.71
CA ALA A 345 13.49 -44.25 -23.34
C ALA A 345 12.14 -43.52 -23.18
N ASN A 346 11.06 -44.29 -23.39
CA ASN A 346 9.74 -43.95 -22.88
C ASN A 346 9.67 -44.33 -21.40
N TYR A 347 8.97 -43.56 -20.58
CA TYR A 347 8.97 -43.78 -19.13
C TYR A 347 7.63 -43.43 -18.49
N LYS A 348 7.05 -44.38 -17.72
CA LYS A 348 5.80 -44.21 -16.96
C LYS A 348 4.69 -43.48 -17.73
N GLY A 349 4.39 -43.94 -18.95
CA GLY A 349 3.36 -43.36 -19.82
C GLY A 349 3.82 -42.20 -20.70
N MET A 350 5.04 -41.67 -20.51
CA MET A 350 5.62 -40.66 -21.40
C MET A 350 6.22 -41.31 -22.65
N THR A 351 5.76 -40.88 -23.83
CA THR A 351 6.32 -41.26 -25.14
C THR A 351 7.27 -40.20 -25.65
N ASN A 352 8.50 -40.22 -25.15
CA ASN A 352 9.54 -39.21 -25.42
C ASN A 352 10.77 -39.75 -26.14
N LYS A 353 10.90 -41.07 -26.35
CA LYS A 353 12.09 -41.63 -27.01
C LYS A 353 12.39 -40.88 -28.32
N ASN A 354 13.64 -40.46 -28.50
CA ASN A 354 14.12 -39.64 -29.60
C ASN A 354 13.54 -38.21 -29.65
N ILE A 355 13.08 -37.65 -28.54
CA ILE A 355 12.55 -36.30 -28.46
C ILE A 355 13.33 -35.51 -27.39
N ILE A 356 13.58 -34.24 -27.65
CA ILE A 356 13.96 -33.24 -26.64
C ILE A 356 12.69 -32.52 -26.19
N ARG A 357 12.42 -32.56 -24.88
CA ARG A 357 11.28 -31.89 -24.24
C ARG A 357 11.67 -30.66 -23.44
N LEU A 358 12.95 -30.49 -23.11
CA LEU A 358 13.41 -29.42 -22.23
C LEU A 358 14.45 -28.55 -22.94
N LYS A 359 14.28 -27.23 -22.86
CA LYS A 359 15.29 -26.27 -23.27
C LYS A 359 15.59 -25.34 -22.11
N SER A 360 16.87 -25.11 -21.81
CA SER A 360 17.24 -24.25 -20.69
C SER A 360 16.93 -22.78 -20.98
N VAL A 361 16.34 -22.08 -20.01
CA VAL A 361 16.00 -20.65 -20.12
C VAL A 361 16.60 -19.80 -19.00
N ALA A 362 17.00 -20.41 -17.89
CA ALA A 362 17.76 -19.78 -16.82
C ALA A 362 18.49 -20.84 -15.98
N GLN A 363 19.55 -20.43 -15.30
CA GLN A 363 20.28 -21.24 -14.33
C GLN A 363 20.72 -20.33 -13.18
N TYR A 364 20.39 -20.72 -11.95
CA TYR A 364 20.76 -19.99 -10.74
C TYR A 364 21.05 -20.97 -9.62
N GLY A 365 22.02 -20.65 -8.76
CA GLY A 365 22.48 -21.59 -7.73
C GLY A 365 22.84 -22.95 -8.31
N LEU A 366 22.19 -24.02 -7.84
CA LEU A 366 22.32 -25.39 -8.34
C LEU A 366 21.11 -25.84 -9.18
N THR A 367 20.23 -24.91 -9.55
CA THR A 367 18.95 -25.20 -10.19
C THR A 367 18.94 -24.77 -11.66
N MET A 368 18.41 -25.63 -12.51
CA MET A 368 18.16 -25.36 -13.92
C MET A 368 16.67 -25.14 -14.18
N PHE A 369 16.33 -24.15 -14.98
CA PHE A 369 14.95 -23.80 -15.33
C PHE A 369 14.67 -24.09 -16.81
N TRP A 370 13.53 -24.74 -17.07
CA TRP A 370 13.23 -25.31 -18.37
C TRP A 370 11.96 -24.74 -19.00
N GLN A 371 12.08 -24.43 -20.29
CA GLN A 371 10.94 -24.32 -21.19
C GLN A 371 10.64 -25.69 -21.81
N GLU A 372 9.36 -25.99 -21.98
CA GLU A 372 8.91 -27.18 -22.68
C GLU A 372 8.99 -27.01 -24.19
N VAL A 373 9.55 -28.01 -24.88
CA VAL A 373 9.69 -28.05 -26.34
C VAL A 373 9.30 -29.43 -26.88
N ASN A 374 9.24 -29.57 -28.21
CA ASN A 374 8.97 -30.84 -28.87
C ASN A 374 9.88 -30.98 -30.11
N ILE A 375 11.13 -31.36 -29.90
CA ILE A 375 12.13 -31.47 -30.98
C ILE A 375 12.43 -32.95 -31.20
N THR A 376 12.01 -33.46 -32.36
CA THR A 376 12.21 -34.87 -32.73
C THR A 376 13.62 -35.07 -33.32
N LYS A 377 14.29 -36.17 -32.97
CA LYS A 377 15.58 -36.55 -33.53
C LYS A 377 15.46 -36.65 -35.05
N PRO A 378 16.31 -35.96 -35.83
CA PRO A 378 16.33 -36.11 -37.29
C PRO A 378 16.55 -37.58 -37.67
N LYS A 379 15.90 -38.02 -38.75
CA LYS A 379 16.21 -39.32 -39.36
C LYS A 379 17.63 -39.26 -39.90
N GLU A 380 18.46 -40.22 -39.52
CA GLU A 380 19.77 -40.42 -40.14
C GLU A 380 19.54 -40.70 -41.64
N LYS A 381 20.18 -39.91 -42.50
CA LYS A 381 20.09 -40.04 -43.96
C LYS A 381 21.00 -41.13 -44.47
#